data_AF-A0A4Y3KEY2-F1
#
_entry.id   AF-A0A4Y3KEY2-F1
#
_cell.length_a   1.000
_cell.length_b   1.000
_cell.length_c   1.000
_cell.angle_alpha   90.00
_cell.angle_beta   90.00
_cell.angle_gamma   90.00
#
_symmetry.space_group_name_H-M   'P 1'
#
loop_
_entity.id
_entity.type
_entity.pdbx_description
1 polymer ?
#
loop_
_entity_poly.entity_id
_entity_poly.type
_entity_poly.pdbx_seq_one_letter_code
_entity_poly.pdbx_strand_id
1 'polypeptide(L)'
;MILVACVNCGSNDLREHGGYAVCAYCRSRFVLQPDEVPSRQTVIDVNADVQALLERCRDDPANRRRYASLVLDIDPTNPEAIRYLR
;
A
#
# COMPACT_ATOMS: atom_id res chain seq x y z
N MET A 1 -1.87 -10.89 33.74
CA MET A 1 -1.10 -9.80 33.12
C MET A 1 -1.31 -9.91 31.62
N ILE A 2 -1.95 -8.95 30.96
CA ILE A 2 -2.17 -8.99 29.51
C ILE A 2 -0.95 -8.33 28.87
N LEU A 3 -0.16 -9.10 28.13
CA LEU A 3 0.99 -8.59 27.38
C LEU A 3 0.46 -8.06 26.05
N VAL A 4 0.55 -6.74 25.81
CA VAL A 4 0.17 -6.16 24.52
C VAL A 4 1.38 -6.23 23.60
N ALA A 5 1.32 -7.09 22.60
CA ALA A 5 2.34 -7.21 21.56
C ALA A 5 1.89 -6.47 20.30
N CYS A 6 2.85 -5.87 19.59
CA CYS A 6 2.62 -5.26 18.29
C CYS A 6 2.19 -6.34 17.29
N VAL A 7 0.96 -6.25 16.77
CA VAL A 7 0.45 -7.21 15.78
C VAL A 7 1.23 -7.24 14.46
N ASN A 8 2.01 -6.18 14.17
CA ASN A 8 2.75 -6.06 12.92
C ASN A 8 4.19 -6.62 12.98
N CYS A 9 4.81 -6.64 14.18
CA CYS A 9 6.21 -7.10 14.31
C CYS A 9 6.49 -7.97 15.55
N GLY A 10 5.49 -8.23 16.40
CA GLY A 10 5.62 -9.07 17.59
C GLY A 10 6.33 -8.42 18.79
N SER A 11 6.80 -7.17 18.66
CA SER A 11 7.45 -6.48 19.77
C SER A 11 6.49 -6.11 20.90
N ASN A 12 6.96 -6.21 22.15
CA ASN A 12 6.22 -5.83 23.35
C ASN A 12 6.49 -4.38 23.80
N ASP A 13 7.34 -3.65 23.09
CA ASP A 13 7.67 -2.25 23.40
C ASP A 13 6.78 -1.30 22.61
N LEU A 14 5.66 -0.91 23.24
CA LEU A 14 4.72 0.09 22.74
C LEU A 14 4.76 1.32 23.64
N ARG A 15 4.91 2.50 23.04
CA ARG A 15 4.92 3.79 23.74
C ARG A 15 3.59 4.51 23.54
N GLU A 16 2.92 4.83 24.63
CA GLU A 16 1.66 5.55 24.60
C GLU A 16 1.88 7.06 24.53
N HIS A 17 1.22 7.72 23.58
CA HIS A 17 1.22 9.17 23.40
C HIS A 17 -0.22 9.65 23.20
N GLY A 18 -0.79 10.28 24.23
CA GLY A 18 -1.99 11.12 24.11
C GLY A 18 -3.17 10.55 23.33
N GLY A 19 -3.44 9.24 23.41
CA GLY A 19 -4.57 8.56 22.75
C GLY A 19 -4.19 7.52 21.68
N TYR A 20 -2.90 7.38 21.37
CA TYR A 20 -2.40 6.31 20.49
C TYR A 20 -1.13 5.66 21.06
N ALA A 21 -0.91 4.39 20.75
CA ALA A 21 0.32 3.65 21.05
C ALA A 21 1.18 3.54 19.79
N VAL A 22 2.50 3.67 19.95
CA VAL A 22 3.46 3.53 18.85
C VAL A 22 4.45 2.43 19.19
N CYS A 23 4.62 1.45 18.30
CA CYS A 23 5.66 0.44 18.46
C CYS A 23 7.06 1.08 18.32
N ALA A 24 7.96 0.82 19.27
CA ALA A 24 9.32 1.36 19.24
C ALA A 24 10.16 0.84 18.05
N TYR A 25 9.77 -0.27 17.45
CA TYR A 25 10.53 -0.96 16.40
C TYR A 25 10.02 -0.64 14.99
N CYS A 26 8.80 -1.08 14.66
CA CYS A 26 8.23 -0.85 13.31
C CYS A 26 7.57 0.52 13.16
N ARG A 27 7.41 1.28 14.26
CA ARG A 27 6.75 2.59 14.31
C ARG A 27 5.27 2.58 13.90
N SER A 28 4.65 1.39 13.82
CA SER A 28 3.20 1.27 13.65
C SER A 28 2.47 1.98 14.79
N ARG A 29 1.42 2.73 14.44
CA ARG A 29 0.57 3.48 15.37
C ARG A 29 -0.75 2.75 15.57
N PHE A 30 -1.21 2.64 16.80
CA PHE A 30 -2.42 1.96 17.21
C PHE A 30 -3.30 2.94 17.99
N VAL A 31 -4.57 3.08 17.62
CA VAL A 31 -5.51 3.93 18.35
C VAL A 31 -6.05 3.14 19.54
N LEU A 32 -6.02 3.73 20.73
CA LEU A 32 -6.40 3.05 21.97
C LEU A 32 -7.92 3.05 22.22
N GLN A 33 -8.70 3.87 21.49
CA GLN A 33 -10.16 3.89 21.58
C GLN A 33 -10.80 2.95 20.54
N PRO A 34 -11.65 2.01 20.99
CA PRO A 34 -12.31 1.04 20.11
C PRO A 34 -13.53 1.57 19.34
N ASP A 35 -14.06 2.76 19.65
CA ASP A 35 -15.45 3.05 19.24
C ASP A 35 -15.66 3.70 17.86
N GLU A 36 -14.78 4.55 17.31
CA GLU A 36 -15.14 5.24 16.05
C GLU A 36 -13.94 5.55 15.15
N VAL A 37 -13.12 4.55 14.82
CA VAL A 37 -12.24 4.67 13.65
C VAL A 37 -12.81 3.75 12.58
N PRO A 38 -13.45 4.29 11.51
CA PRO A 38 -13.73 3.48 10.34
C PRO A 38 -12.39 2.89 9.95
N SER A 39 -12.31 1.55 9.92
CA SER A 39 -11.13 0.85 9.43
C SER A 39 -10.78 1.51 8.10
N ARG A 40 -9.68 2.27 8.08
CA ARG A 40 -9.23 2.92 6.87
C ARG A 40 -8.75 1.76 6.02
N GLN A 41 -9.67 1.19 5.24
CA GLN A 41 -9.38 0.17 4.26
C GLN A 41 -8.47 0.87 3.25
N THR A 42 -7.17 0.78 3.49
CA THR A 42 -6.19 0.98 2.44
C THR A 42 -6.39 -0.22 1.54
N VAL A 43 -7.31 -0.09 0.59
CA VAL A 43 -7.44 -1.07 -0.49
C VAL A 43 -6.16 -0.89 -1.31
N ILE A 44 -5.16 -1.71 -1.00
CA ILE A 44 -4.03 -1.91 -1.91
C ILE A 44 -4.61 -2.76 -3.05
N ASP A 45 -5.37 -2.10 -3.92
CA ASP A 45 -5.94 -2.74 -5.10
C ASP A 45 -4.86 -2.71 -6.17
N VAL A 46 -4.33 -3.90 -6.48
CA VAL A 46 -3.39 -4.10 -7.58
C VAL A 46 -3.96 -3.54 -8.89
N ASN A 47 -5.28 -3.55 -9.07
CA ASN A 47 -5.92 -2.97 -10.25
C ASN A 47 -5.79 -1.44 -10.29
N ALA A 48 -5.79 -0.76 -9.13
CA ALA A 48 -5.61 0.69 -9.07
C ALA A 48 -4.20 1.09 -9.51
N ASP A 49 -3.19 0.29 -9.12
CA ASP A 49 -1.80 0.50 -9.55
C ASP A 49 -1.64 0.27 -11.07
N VAL A 50 -2.28 -0.77 -11.61
CA VAL A 50 -2.31 -1.03 -13.06
C VAL A 50 -2.95 0.13 -13.82
N GLN A 51 -4.09 0.66 -13.35
CA GLN A 51 -4.76 1.78 -14.01
C GLN A 51 -3.90 3.05 -14.00
N ALA A 52 -3.29 3.40 -12.85
CA ALA A 52 -2.42 4.56 -12.75
C ALA A 52 -1.21 4.48 -13.69
N LEU A 53 -0.65 3.28 -13.89
CA LEU A 53 0.44 3.07 -14.84
C LEU A 53 -0.03 3.18 -16.30
N LEU A 54 -1.22 2.67 -16.64
CA LEU A 54 -1.81 2.82 -17.98
C LEU A 54 -2.15 4.28 -18.30
N GLU A 55 -2.62 5.06 -17.34
CA GLU A 55 -2.81 6.50 -17.49
C GLU A 55 -1.49 7.21 -17.81
N ARG A 56 -0.41 6.88 -17.09
CA ARG A 56 0.93 7.42 -17.38
C ARG A 56 1.44 7.04 -18.78
N CYS A 57 1.07 5.88 -19.31
CA CYS A 57 1.38 5.54 -20.70
C CYS A 57 0.73 6.50 -21.72
N ARG A 58 -0.42 7.08 -21.38
CA ARG A 58 -1.15 8.04 -22.22
C ARG A 58 -0.60 9.46 -22.06
N ASP A 59 -0.33 9.85 -20.82
CA ASP A 59 0.09 11.22 -20.49
C ASP A 59 1.56 11.50 -20.79
N ASP A 60 2.42 10.48 -20.71
CA ASP A 60 3.85 10.59 -21.03
C ASP A 60 4.27 9.57 -22.09
N PRO A 61 4.08 9.90 -23.38
CA PRO A 61 4.49 9.06 -24.49
C PRO A 61 5.99 8.75 -24.53
N ALA A 62 6.85 9.60 -23.96
CA ALA A 62 8.29 9.40 -23.95
C ALA A 62 8.69 8.24 -23.02
N ASN A 63 7.95 8.04 -21.93
CA ASN A 63 8.19 6.96 -20.96
C ASN A 63 7.18 5.81 -21.02
N ARG A 64 6.21 5.84 -21.94
CA ARG A 64 5.13 4.82 -22.05
C ARG A 64 5.61 3.37 -22.07
N ARG A 65 6.76 3.07 -22.71
CA ARG A 65 7.31 1.70 -22.74
C ARG A 65 7.71 1.23 -21.34
N ARG A 66 8.28 2.11 -20.53
CA ARG A 66 8.70 1.82 -19.14
C ARG A 66 7.49 1.53 -18.26
N TYR A 67 6.44 2.36 -18.35
CA TYR A 67 5.21 2.15 -17.58
C TYR A 67 4.50 0.87 -18.01
N ALA A 68 4.45 0.57 -19.30
CA ALA A 68 3.89 -0.67 -19.82
C ALA A 68 4.64 -1.91 -19.32
N SER A 69 5.97 -1.87 -19.23
CA SER A 69 6.74 -2.96 -18.61
C SER A 69 6.35 -3.18 -17.16
N LEU A 70 6.17 -2.12 -16.36
CA LEU A 70 5.72 -2.23 -14.97
C LEU A 70 4.32 -2.82 -14.85
N VAL A 71 3.41 -2.50 -15.78
CA VAL A 71 2.09 -3.14 -15.82
C VAL A 71 2.22 -4.64 -16.07
N LEU A 72 3.10 -5.06 -16.99
CA LEU A 72 3.28 -6.48 -17.32
C LEU A 72 4.00 -7.28 -16.23
N ASP A 73 4.78 -6.63 -15.36
CA ASP A 73 5.32 -7.27 -14.16
C ASP A 73 4.21 -7.61 -13.14
N ILE A 74 3.10 -6.86 -13.16
CA ILE A 74 1.94 -7.03 -12.28
C ILE A 74 0.87 -7.94 -12.92
N ASP A 75 0.50 -7.65 -14.17
CA ASP A 75 -0.45 -8.38 -15.02
C ASP A 75 0.21 -8.70 -16.37
N PRO A 76 0.88 -9.85 -16.50
CA PRO A 76 1.61 -10.24 -17.71
C PRO A 76 0.74 -10.40 -18.95
N THR A 77 -0.58 -10.53 -18.78
CA THR A 77 -1.53 -10.76 -19.87
C THR A 77 -2.25 -9.49 -20.33
N ASN A 78 -1.89 -8.34 -19.76
CA ASN A 78 -2.59 -7.09 -20.01
C ASN A 78 -2.50 -6.65 -21.49
N PRO A 79 -3.62 -6.69 -22.24
CA PRO A 79 -3.60 -6.43 -23.69
C PRO A 79 -3.33 -4.95 -23.99
N GLU A 80 -3.63 -4.04 -23.07
CA GLU A 80 -3.38 -2.62 -23.24
C GLU A 80 -1.89 -2.30 -23.09
N ALA A 81 -1.24 -2.82 -22.06
CA ALA A 81 0.20 -2.65 -21.85
C ALA A 81 1.02 -3.23 -23.02
N ILE A 82 0.63 -4.40 -23.55
CA ILE A 82 1.28 -5.01 -24.73
C ILE A 82 1.28 -4.06 -25.94
N ARG A 83 0.25 -3.23 -26.13
CA ARG A 83 0.18 -2.29 -27.25
C ARG A 83 1.23 -1.19 -27.16
N TYR A 84 1.61 -0.76 -25.96
CA TYR A 84 2.61 0.28 -25.73
C TYR A 84 4.05 -0.20 -25.96
N LEU A 85 4.29 -1.50 -26.04
CA LEU A 85 5.59 -2.09 -26.37
C LEU A 85 5.83 -2.26 -27.88
N ARG A 86 4.80 -2.07 -28.70
CA ARG A 86 4.91 -2.11 -30.17
C ARG A 86 5.47 -0.80 -30.73
#